data_AF-Q6EEA8-F1
#
_entry.id   AF-Q6EEA8-F1
#
_cell.length_a   1.000
_cell.length_b   1.000
_cell.length_c   1.000
_cell.angle_alpha   90.00
_cell.angle_beta   90.00
_cell.angle_gamma   90.00
#
_symmetry.space_group_name_H-M   'P 1'
#
loop_
_entity.id
_entity.type
_entity.pdbx_description
1 polymer ?
#
loop_
_entity_poly.entity_id
_entity_poly.type
_entity_poly.pdbx_seq_one_letter_code
_entity_poly.pdbx_strand_id
1 'polypeptide(L)'
;VQRGLVGEIMKRFEQKGFKLTGIKFLHASEDLLKQHYIDLKDRPFYPGLVKYMSSGPVVAMVWEGLNIVKTGRVMLGETNPADSKPGTIRGDFCIQVGRNIIHGSDSVESAQKEINL
;
A
#
# COMPACT_ATOMS: atom_id res chain seq x y z
N VAL A 1 1.74 -10.22 -1.45
CA VAL A 1 1.57 -11.59 -0.89
C VAL A 1 2.15 -12.67 -1.80
N GLN A 2 1.63 -12.85 -3.02
CA GLN A 2 2.01 -13.95 -3.94
C GLN A 2 3.52 -14.14 -4.17
N ARG A 3 4.32 -13.07 -4.09
CA ARG A 3 5.78 -13.10 -4.25
C ARG A 3 6.57 -13.34 -2.95
N GLY A 4 5.91 -13.64 -1.82
CA GLY A 4 6.58 -13.90 -0.54
C GLY A 4 7.21 -12.68 0.15
N LEU A 5 6.89 -11.45 -0.30
CA LEU A 5 7.56 -10.23 0.16
C LEU A 5 6.97 -9.58 1.43
N VAL A 6 6.05 -10.26 2.13
CA VAL A 6 5.37 -9.68 3.31
C VAL A 6 6.37 -9.35 4.41
N GLY A 7 7.20 -10.34 4.81
CA GLY A 7 8.20 -10.15 5.85
C GLY A 7 9.28 -9.14 5.47
N GLU A 8 9.72 -9.13 4.21
CA GLU A 8 10.72 -8.17 3.73
C GLU A 8 10.21 -6.72 3.79
N ILE A 9 8.95 -6.49 3.43
CA ILE A 9 8.32 -5.17 3.54
C ILE A 9 8.18 -4.75 5.00
N MET A 10 7.64 -5.64 5.85
CA MET A 10 7.47 -5.35 7.28
C MET A 10 8.80 -4.98 7.94
N LYS A 11 9.84 -5.78 7.67
CA LYS A 11 11.20 -5.56 8.16
C LYS A 11 11.72 -4.16 7.83
N ARG A 12 11.44 -3.62 6.63
CA ARG A 12 11.87 -2.25 6.27
C ARG A 12 11.21 -1.19 7.14
N PHE A 13 9.93 -1.34 7.48
CA PHE A 13 9.23 -0.42 8.40
C PHE A 13 9.74 -0.55 9.84
N GLU A 14 9.95 -1.78 10.32
CA GLU A 14 10.51 -2.04 11.66
C GLU A 14 11.92 -1.47 11.80
N GLN A 15 12.81 -1.72 10.84
CA GLN A 15 14.18 -1.21 10.83
C GLN A 15 14.24 0.32 10.73
N LYS A 16 13.22 0.96 10.14
CA LYS A 16 13.11 2.42 10.14
C LYS A 16 12.80 2.99 11.53
N GLY A 17 12.32 2.15 12.45
CA GLY A 17 11.91 2.54 13.80
C GLY A 17 10.41 2.81 13.95
N PHE A 18 9.59 2.39 12.97
CA PHE A 18 8.14 2.52 13.07
C PHE A 18 7.55 1.37 13.88
N LYS A 19 6.47 1.68 14.61
CA LYS A 19 5.76 0.72 15.45
C LYS A 19 4.58 0.14 14.69
N LEU A 20 4.49 -1.18 14.61
CA LEU A 20 3.31 -1.86 14.10
C LEU A 20 2.21 -1.82 15.16
N THR A 21 1.07 -1.19 14.87
CA THR A 21 -0.05 -1.06 15.81
C THR A 21 -1.29 -1.85 15.41
N GLY A 22 -1.36 -2.28 14.15
CA GLY A 22 -2.40 -3.18 13.67
C GLY A 22 -1.94 -3.98 12.46
N ILE A 23 -2.36 -5.23 12.37
CA ILE A 23 -2.10 -6.09 11.21
C ILE A 23 -3.24 -7.08 11.02
N LYS A 24 -3.64 -7.31 9.77
CA LYS A 24 -4.65 -8.31 9.42
C LYS A 24 -4.35 -8.91 8.05
N PHE A 25 -4.36 -10.24 7.97
CA PHE A 25 -4.39 -10.97 6.71
C PHE A 25 -5.85 -11.25 6.34
N LEU A 26 -6.28 -10.79 5.16
CA LEU A 26 -7.67 -10.91 4.74
C LEU A 26 -7.79 -10.94 3.23
N HIS A 27 -8.91 -11.46 2.76
CA HIS A 27 -9.39 -11.26 1.39
C HIS A 27 -10.44 -10.16 1.42
N ALA A 28 -10.10 -8.96 0.92
CA ALA A 28 -11.00 -7.81 0.98
C ALA A 28 -12.18 -7.97 0.01
N SER A 29 -13.39 -7.59 0.43
CA SER A 29 -14.55 -7.57 -0.46
C SER A 29 -14.44 -6.44 -1.49
N GLU A 30 -15.11 -6.59 -2.63
CA GLU A 30 -15.14 -5.51 -3.62
C GLU A 30 -15.77 -4.23 -3.07
N ASP A 31 -16.79 -4.33 -2.21
CA ASP A 31 -17.44 -3.16 -1.63
C ASP A 31 -16.51 -2.38 -0.70
N LEU A 32 -15.71 -3.09 0.11
CA LEU A 32 -14.67 -2.45 0.93
C LEU A 32 -13.63 -1.77 0.04
N LEU A 33 -13.18 -2.43 -1.03
CA LEU A 33 -12.19 -1.88 -1.95
C LEU A 33 -12.72 -0.68 -2.76
N LYS A 34 -14.02 -0.66 -3.09
CA LYS A 34 -14.66 0.50 -3.72
C LYS A 34 -14.70 1.70 -2.77
N GLN A 35 -14.96 1.48 -1.48
CA GLN A 35 -14.90 2.53 -0.47
C GLN A 35 -13.46 3.02 -0.28
N HIS A 36 -12.49 2.10 -0.20
CA HIS A 36 -11.06 2.43 -0.06
C HIS A 36 -10.53 3.28 -1.23
N TYR A 37 -10.92 2.95 -2.46
CA TYR A 37 -10.47 3.66 -3.67
C TYR A 37 -11.48 4.69 -4.19
N ILE A 38 -12.40 5.18 -3.36
CA ILE A 38 -13.51 6.04 -3.80
C ILE A 38 -13.05 7.31 -4.51
N ASP A 39 -11.91 7.87 -4.11
CA ASP A 39 -11.31 9.07 -4.70
C ASP A 39 -10.83 8.84 -6.15
N LEU A 40 -10.73 7.58 -6.58
CA LEU A 40 -10.34 7.17 -7.92
C LEU A 40 -11.53 6.73 -8.79
N LYS A 41 -12.77 6.79 -8.30
CA LYS A 41 -13.96 6.22 -8.96
C LYS A 41 -14.16 6.69 -10.41
N ASP A 42 -13.77 7.93 -10.72
CA ASP A 42 -13.95 8.57 -12.03
C ASP A 42 -12.77 8.28 -12.98
N ARG A 43 -11.75 7.54 -12.53
CA ARG A 43 -10.59 7.17 -13.34
C ARG A 43 -10.92 5.94 -14.22
N PRO A 44 -10.50 5.92 -15.49
CA PRO A 44 -10.83 4.82 -16.40
C PRO A 44 -10.31 3.45 -15.95
N PHE A 45 -9.25 3.42 -15.13
CA PHE A 45 -8.67 2.20 -14.58
C PHE A 45 -9.34 1.69 -13.29
N TYR A 46 -10.27 2.44 -12.69
CA TYR A 46 -10.86 2.11 -11.39
C TYR A 46 -11.53 0.73 -11.33
N PRO A 47 -12.36 0.32 -12.31
CA PRO A 47 -12.94 -1.02 -12.29
C PRO A 47 -11.87 -2.13 -12.30
N GLY A 48 -10.80 -1.92 -13.06
CA GLY A 48 -9.66 -2.84 -13.11
C GLY A 48 -8.87 -2.89 -11.80
N LEU A 49 -8.72 -1.74 -11.13
CA LEU A 49 -8.08 -1.64 -9.82
C LEU A 49 -8.83 -2.43 -8.75
N VAL A 50 -10.14 -2.21 -8.61
CA VAL A 50 -10.97 -2.93 -7.63
C VAL A 50 -10.93 -4.42 -7.89
N LYS A 51 -11.13 -4.85 -9.14
CA LYS A 51 -11.07 -6.27 -9.55
C LYS A 51 -9.72 -6.91 -9.26
N TYR A 52 -8.63 -6.18 -9.48
CA TYR A 52 -7.29 -6.69 -9.20
C TYR A 52 -7.06 -6.83 -7.69
N MET A 53 -7.41 -5.82 -6.91
CA MET A 53 -7.23 -5.85 -5.46
C MET A 53 -8.12 -6.89 -4.78
N SER A 54 -9.29 -7.21 -5.34
CA SER A 54 -10.17 -8.29 -4.87
C SER A 54 -9.76 -9.67 -5.38
N SER A 55 -8.75 -9.79 -6.25
CA SER A 55 -8.37 -11.08 -6.86
C SER A 55 -7.57 -12.01 -5.93
N GLY A 56 -7.11 -11.51 -4.78
CA GLY A 56 -6.33 -12.30 -3.85
C GLY A 56 -6.20 -11.66 -2.47
N PRO A 57 -5.51 -12.34 -1.54
CA PRO A 57 -5.38 -11.85 -0.18
C PRO A 57 -4.42 -10.68 -0.07
N VAL A 58 -4.70 -9.81 0.90
CA VAL A 58 -3.89 -8.65 1.27
C VAL A 58 -3.46 -8.75 2.73
N VAL A 59 -2.36 -8.08 3.06
CA VAL A 59 -1.92 -7.85 4.44
C VAL A 59 -2.14 -6.36 4.71
N ALA A 60 -3.20 -6.02 5.42
CA ALA A 60 -3.45 -4.65 5.87
C ALA A 60 -2.66 -4.39 7.15
N MET A 61 -2.01 -3.23 7.24
CA MET A 61 -1.16 -2.85 8.37
C MET A 61 -1.36 -1.40 8.75
N VAL A 62 -1.25 -1.10 10.05
CA VAL A 62 -1.19 0.25 10.59
C VAL A 62 0.17 0.44 11.25
N TRP A 63 0.89 1.47 10.80
CA TRP A 63 2.20 1.84 11.32
C TRP A 63 2.12 3.21 12.00
N GLU A 64 2.80 3.35 13.13
CA GLU A 64 2.85 4.56 13.95
C GLU A 64 4.29 5.08 14.04
N GLY A 65 4.42 6.40 13.96
CA GLY A 65 5.69 7.09 14.20
C GLY A 65 5.69 8.52 13.65
N LEU A 66 6.76 9.25 13.97
CA LEU A 66 6.93 10.63 13.54
C LEU A 66 7.00 10.72 12.01
N ASN A 67 6.17 11.57 11.41
CA ASN A 67 6.09 11.74 9.95
C ASN A 67 5.84 10.43 9.18
N ILE A 68 5.15 9.46 9.76
CA ILE A 68 4.97 8.12 9.18
C ILE A 68 4.37 8.14 7.78
N VAL A 69 3.35 8.98 7.52
CA VAL A 69 2.72 9.07 6.19
C VAL A 69 3.75 9.51 5.15
N LYS A 70 4.40 10.66 5.38
CA LYS A 70 5.41 11.21 4.46
C LYS A 70 6.59 10.26 4.27
N THR A 71 7.12 9.72 5.37
CA THR A 71 8.30 8.84 5.33
C THR A 71 7.97 7.50 4.69
N GLY A 72 6.79 6.94 4.99
CA GLY A 72 6.27 5.73 4.36
C GLY A 72 6.17 5.90 2.85
N ARG A 73 5.61 7.02 2.36
CA ARG A 73 5.58 7.33 0.92
C ARG A 73 6.97 7.35 0.28
N VAL A 74 7.96 7.95 0.94
CA VAL A 74 9.35 7.93 0.48
C VAL A 74 9.91 6.51 0.43
N MET A 75 9.63 5.68 1.43
CA MET A 75 10.07 4.27 1.46
C MET A 75 9.41 3.41 0.39
N LEU A 76 8.13 3.66 0.10
CA LEU A 76 7.41 2.97 -0.97
C LEU A 76 8.01 3.26 -2.34
N GLY A 77 8.37 4.52 -2.60
CA GLY A 77 8.76 5.00 -3.92
C GLY A 77 7.57 5.50 -4.74
N GLU A 78 7.85 5.99 -5.94
CA GLU A 78 6.86 6.57 -6.85
C GLU A 78 5.80 5.56 -7.29
N THR A 79 4.64 6.04 -7.76
CA THR A 79 3.56 5.16 -8.23
C THR A 79 4.00 4.26 -9.37
N ASN A 80 4.77 4.82 -10.31
CA ASN A 80 5.42 4.08 -11.38
C ASN A 80 6.78 3.54 -10.89
N PRO A 81 6.99 2.22 -10.88
CA PRO A 81 8.26 1.63 -10.46
C PRO A 81 9.47 2.10 -11.26
N ALA A 82 9.30 2.41 -12.56
CA ALA A 82 10.38 2.92 -13.40
C ALA A 82 10.93 4.28 -12.94
N ASP A 83 10.09 5.07 -12.25
CA ASP A 83 10.45 6.38 -11.70
C ASP A 83 10.89 6.28 -10.22
N SER A 84 10.80 5.09 -9.62
CA SER A 84 11.18 4.85 -8.23
C SER A 84 12.69 4.69 -8.09
N LYS A 85 13.27 5.35 -7.08
CA LYS A 85 14.71 5.24 -6.81
C LYS A 85 15.09 3.84 -6.27
N PRO A 86 16.30 3.35 -6.57
CA PRO A 86 16.85 2.17 -5.91
C PRO A 86 16.82 2.32 -4.38
N GLY A 87 16.50 1.23 -3.68
CA GLY A 87 16.30 1.18 -2.22
C GLY A 87 14.86 1.42 -1.76
N THR A 88 13.99 1.93 -2.62
CA THR A 88 12.54 2.00 -2.34
C THR A 88 11.89 0.65 -2.59
N ILE A 89 10.76 0.35 -1.95
CA ILE A 89 10.07 -0.93 -2.11
C ILE A 89 9.69 -1.16 -3.58
N ARG A 90 9.17 -0.13 -4.26
CA ARG A 90 8.80 -0.24 -5.67
C ARG A 90 10.01 -0.25 -6.59
N GLY A 91 11.05 0.52 -6.30
CA GLY A 91 12.29 0.50 -7.09
C GLY A 91 13.01 -0.85 -7.03
N ASP A 92 13.01 -1.50 -5.86
CA ASP A 92 13.72 -2.77 -5.67
C ASP A 92 12.93 -3.98 -6.18
N PHE A 93 11.60 -3.92 -6.12
CA PHE A 93 10.78 -5.12 -6.32
C PHE A 93 9.75 -5.02 -7.43
N CYS A 94 9.44 -3.85 -7.98
CA CYS A 94 8.39 -3.69 -8.97
C CYS A 94 8.93 -3.33 -10.36
N ILE A 95 8.21 -3.72 -11.40
CA ILE A 95 8.55 -3.37 -12.80
C ILE A 95 7.42 -2.56 -13.43
N GLN A 96 6.16 -2.91 -13.17
CA GLN A 96 4.98 -2.32 -13.81
C GLN A 96 4.07 -1.64 -12.80
N VAL A 97 3.46 -0.51 -13.19
CA VAL A 97 2.54 0.28 -12.35
C VAL A 97 1.35 -0.53 -11.81
N GLY A 98 0.75 -1.39 -12.65
CA GLY A 98 -0.39 -2.22 -12.27
C GLY A 98 -0.06 -3.36 -11.29
N ARG A 99 1.22 -3.56 -10.97
CA ARG A 99 1.73 -4.62 -10.07
C ARG A 99 2.79 -4.03 -9.13
N ASN A 100 2.48 -2.89 -8.50
CA ASN A 100 3.42 -2.12 -7.67
C ASN A 100 3.48 -2.54 -6.17
N ILE A 101 2.98 -3.74 -5.85
CA ILE A 101 3.13 -4.48 -4.58
C ILE A 101 2.44 -3.90 -3.34
N ILE A 102 2.53 -2.59 -3.11
CA ILE A 102 2.17 -1.96 -1.84
C ILE A 102 1.44 -0.64 -2.04
N HIS A 103 0.42 -0.41 -1.21
CA HIS A 103 -0.30 0.86 -1.03
C HIS A 103 0.19 1.56 0.24
N GLY A 104 0.13 2.89 0.24
CA GLY A 104 0.37 3.70 1.43
C GLY A 104 -0.33 5.04 1.29
N SER A 105 -1.02 5.46 2.34
CA SER A 105 -1.81 6.68 2.41
C SER A 105 -0.99 7.90 1.99
N ASP A 106 -1.61 8.84 1.27
CA ASP A 106 -0.91 10.01 0.71
C ASP A 106 -0.90 11.24 1.63
N SER A 107 -1.76 11.23 2.63
CA SER A 107 -2.02 12.32 3.56
C SER A 107 -2.46 11.74 4.91
N VAL A 108 -2.40 12.55 5.97
CA VAL A 108 -2.84 12.13 7.31
C VAL A 108 -4.37 11.93 7.31
N GLU A 109 -5.08 12.76 6.55
CA GLU A 109 -6.52 12.69 6.37
C GLU A 109 -6.93 11.40 5.64
N SER A 110 -6.23 11.03 4.56
CA SER A 110 -6.40 9.74 3.88
C SER A 110 -6.08 8.59 4.84
N ALA A 111 -4.97 8.64 5.57
CA ALA A 111 -4.59 7.59 6.50
C ALA A 111 -5.67 7.35 7.57
N GLN A 112 -6.24 8.41 8.14
CA GLN A 112 -7.31 8.29 9.13
C GLN A 112 -8.56 7.65 8.52
N LYS A 113 -8.95 8.01 7.29
CA LYS A 113 -10.08 7.37 6.60
C LYS A 113 -9.80 5.88 6.37
N GLU A 114 -8.63 5.57 5.81
CA GLU A 114 -8.22 4.21 5.46
C GLU A 114 -8.13 3.29 6.68
N ILE A 115 -7.68 3.80 7.84
CA ILE A 115 -7.61 3.03 9.10
C ILE A 115 -9.00 2.68 9.66
N ASN A 116 -10.02 3.51 9.41
CA ASN A 116 -11.37 3.32 9.95
C ASN A 116 -12.33 2.55 9.02
N LEU A 117 -11.83 2.08 7.86
CA LEU A 117 -12.56 1.21 6.92
C LEU A 117 -12.37 -0.27 7.30
#